data_AF-A0A4R4T9S7-F1
#
_entry.id   AF-A0A4R4T9S7-F1
#
_cell.length_a   1.000
_cell.length_b   1.000
_cell.length_c   1.000
_cell.angle_alpha   90.00
_cell.angle_beta   90.00
_cell.angle_gamma   90.00
#
_symmetry.space_group_name_H-M   'P 1'
#
loop_
_entity.id
_entity.type
_entity.pdbx_description
1 polymer ?
#
loop_
_entity_poly.entity_id
_entity_poly.type
_entity_poly.pdbx_seq_one_letter_code
_entity_poly.pdbx_strand_id
1 'polypeptide(L)'
;MAAALALMWEARAVAGRGAELLAWARGQSLDPAPARRETLTAEPDRVLVITWWPAGPVAELPDPPAELLHRPVHRWRFAPVPD
;
A
#
# COMPACT_ATOMS: atom_id res chain seq x y z
N MET A 1 -13.76 21.64 -1.60
CA MET A 1 -13.13 20.67 -2.52
C MET A 1 -12.62 19.51 -1.69
N ALA A 2 -12.75 18.26 -2.14
CA ALA A 2 -12.13 17.15 -1.41
C ALA A 2 -10.62 17.38 -1.36
N ALA A 3 -10.02 17.34 -0.17
CA ALA A 3 -8.58 17.42 -0.03
C ALA A 3 -7.93 16.23 -0.74
N ALA A 4 -6.67 16.39 -1.17
CA ALA A 4 -5.88 15.27 -1.67
C ALA A 4 -5.90 14.11 -0.65
N LEU A 5 -5.72 12.88 -1.10
CA LEU A 5 -5.77 11.71 -0.22
C LEU A 5 -4.45 10.95 -0.30
N ALA A 6 -3.91 10.58 0.87
CA ALA A 6 -2.88 9.56 0.96
C ALA A 6 -3.50 8.25 1.46
N LEU A 7 -3.25 7.15 0.73
CA LEU A 7 -3.61 5.80 1.14
C LEU A 7 -2.35 5.05 1.54
N MET A 8 -2.38 4.47 2.74
CA MET A 8 -1.32 3.62 3.26
C MET A 8 -1.81 2.18 3.30
N TRP A 9 -1.02 1.27 2.75
CA TRP A 9 -1.22 -0.17 2.77
C TRP A 9 0.03 -0.82 3.37
N GLU A 10 -0.11 -1.67 4.39
CA GLU A 10 1.02 -2.36 5.02
C GLU A 10 0.70 -3.84 5.15
N ALA A 11 1.66 -4.66 4.77
CA ALA A 11 1.61 -6.08 4.98
C ALA A 11 2.95 -6.59 5.51
N ARG A 12 2.85 -7.63 6.34
CA ARG A 12 4.00 -8.41 6.77
C ARG A 12 3.90 -9.81 6.19
N ALA A 13 4.94 -10.24 5.50
CA ALA A 13 4.99 -11.59 4.97
C ALA A 13 5.22 -12.61 6.10
N VAL A 14 4.90 -13.87 5.85
CA VAL A 14 5.46 -14.97 6.66
C VAL A 14 6.99 -14.91 6.62
N ALA A 15 7.64 -15.47 7.66
CA ALA A 15 9.07 -15.32 7.87
C ALA A 15 9.90 -15.72 6.63
N GLY A 16 10.80 -14.84 6.19
CA GLY A 16 11.69 -15.06 5.06
C GLY A 16 11.06 -14.84 3.67
N ARG A 17 9.77 -14.49 3.59
CA ARG A 17 9.05 -14.26 2.31
C ARG A 17 8.84 -12.77 2.00
N GLY A 18 9.55 -11.85 2.67
CA GLY A 18 9.44 -10.42 2.42
C GLY A 18 9.71 -10.00 0.97
N ALA A 19 10.68 -10.64 0.31
CA ALA A 19 10.99 -10.38 -1.11
C ALA A 19 9.85 -10.77 -2.05
N GLU A 20 9.15 -11.86 -1.77
CA GLU A 20 8.01 -12.31 -2.55
C GLU A 20 6.82 -11.37 -2.37
N LEU A 21 6.54 -10.94 -1.13
CA LEU A 21 5.53 -9.92 -0.85
C LEU A 21 5.84 -8.60 -1.55
N LEU A 22 7.12 -8.18 -1.60
CA LEU A 22 7.54 -6.98 -2.31
C LEU A 22 7.30 -7.10 -3.81
N ALA A 23 7.68 -8.24 -4.40
CA ALA A 23 7.45 -8.50 -5.83
C ALA A 23 5.95 -8.49 -6.16
N TRP A 24 5.15 -9.19 -5.35
CA TRP A 24 3.69 -9.19 -5.46
C TRP A 24 3.13 -7.77 -5.41
N ALA A 25 3.52 -6.97 -4.41
CA ALA A 25 3.02 -5.61 -4.25
C ALA A 25 3.38 -4.73 -5.45
N ARG A 26 4.63 -4.78 -5.93
CA ARG A 26 5.09 -4.02 -7.11
C ARG A 26 4.35 -4.41 -8.39
N GLY A 27 3.93 -5.67 -8.52
CA GLY A 27 3.14 -6.16 -9.66
C GLY A 27 1.71 -5.66 -9.70
N GLN A 28 1.18 -5.06 -8.62
CA GLN A 28 -0.19 -4.57 -8.59
C GLN A 28 -0.31 -3.25 -9.36
N SER A 29 -1.05 -3.26 -10.46
CA SER A 29 -1.52 -2.05 -11.14
C SER A 29 -2.79 -1.52 -10.46
N LEU A 30 -2.93 -0.20 -10.40
CA LEU A 30 -4.11 0.48 -9.88
C LEU A 30 -4.76 1.25 -11.02
N ASP A 31 -6.08 1.13 -11.14
CA ASP A 31 -6.89 1.88 -12.10
C ASP A 31 -8.06 2.56 -11.35
N PRO A 32 -8.09 3.90 -11.25
CA PRO A 32 -7.11 4.84 -11.81
C PRO A 32 -5.72 4.71 -11.17
N ALA A 33 -4.67 5.15 -11.89
CA ALA A 33 -3.31 5.19 -11.33
C ALA A 33 -3.15 6.37 -10.36
N PRO A 34 -2.40 6.21 -9.25
CA PRO A 34 -2.14 7.29 -8.32
C PRO A 34 -1.19 8.34 -8.93
N ALA A 35 -1.27 9.58 -8.44
CA ALA A 35 -0.34 10.64 -8.83
C ALA A 35 1.09 10.39 -8.31
N ARG A 36 1.21 9.73 -7.15
CA ARG A 36 2.49 9.26 -6.62
C ARG A 36 2.31 7.92 -5.93
N ARG A 37 3.31 7.05 -6.05
CA ARG A 37 3.38 5.77 -5.35
C ARG A 37 4.78 5.58 -4.80
N GLU A 38 4.86 5.27 -3.51
CA GLU A 38 6.10 4.93 -2.82
C GLU A 38 5.96 3.52 -2.24
N THR A 39 6.99 2.70 -2.42
CA THR A 39 7.06 1.34 -1.88
C THR A 39 8.29 1.24 -1.00
N LEU A 40 8.09 0.95 0.29
CA LEU A 40 9.13 0.85 1.30
C LEU A 40 9.13 -0.54 1.92
N THR A 41 10.28 -0.96 2.45
CA THR A 41 10.41 -2.20 3.21
C THR A 41 10.95 -1.92 4.60
N ALA A 42 10.58 -2.77 5.57
CA ALA A 42 11.15 -2.72 6.90
C ALA A 42 11.28 -4.13 7.47
N GLU A 43 12.20 -4.32 8.42
CA GLU A 43 12.29 -5.58 9.14
C GLU A 43 11.18 -5.72 10.19
N PRO A 44 10.74 -6.96 10.47
CA PRO A 44 10.95 -8.17 9.67
C PRO A 44 9.89 -8.32 8.56
N ASP A 45 10.34 -8.61 7.33
CA ASP A 45 9.52 -8.98 6.16
C ASP A 45 8.32 -8.05 5.84
N ARG A 46 8.46 -6.75 6.13
CA ARG A 46 7.38 -5.77 5.97
C ARG A 46 7.48 -5.05 4.64
N VAL A 47 6.32 -4.85 4.02
CA VAL A 47 6.15 -4.00 2.84
C VAL A 47 5.11 -2.94 3.15
N LEU A 48 5.45 -1.69 2.88
CA LEU A 48 4.60 -0.52 2.99
C LEU A 48 4.43 0.08 1.60
N VAL A 49 3.20 0.32 1.18
CA VAL A 49 2.87 1.07 -0.03
C VAL A 49 2.07 2.29 0.37
N ILE A 50 2.55 3.47 -0.01
CA ILE A 50 1.81 4.72 0.15
C ILE A 50 1.50 5.26 -1.25
N THR A 51 0.25 5.69 -1.46
CA THR A 51 -0.20 6.30 -2.72
C THR A 51 -0.86 7.63 -2.46
N TRP A 52 -0.63 8.60 -3.34
CA TRP A 52 -1.20 9.94 -3.27
C TRP A 52 -2.13 10.19 -4.45
N TRP A 53 -3.27 10.78 -4.15
CA TRP A 53 -4.37 10.95 -5.08
C TRP A 53 -4.82 12.41 -5.08
N PRO A 54 -5.06 13.01 -6.27
CA PRO A 54 -5.82 14.24 -6.35
C PRO A 54 -7.27 14.00 -5.91
N ALA A 55 -8.06 15.07 -5.78
CA ALA A 55 -9.49 14.93 -5.51
C ALA A 55 -10.16 14.06 -6.59
N GLY A 56 -10.83 12.97 -6.19
CA GLY A 56 -11.49 12.07 -7.13
C GLY A 56 -11.51 10.61 -6.69
N PRO A 57 -11.79 9.69 -7.63
CA PRO A 57 -11.77 8.25 -7.39
C PRO A 57 -10.37 7.77 -7.00
N VAL A 58 -10.32 6.79 -6.10
CA VAL A 58 -9.08 6.18 -5.63
C VAL A 58 -9.18 4.67 -5.70
N ALA A 59 -8.06 4.01 -5.99
CA ALA A 59 -7.95 2.55 -5.98
C ALA A 59 -7.03 2.09 -4.83
N GLU A 60 -7.39 0.98 -4.19
CA GLU A 60 -6.60 0.38 -3.13
C GLU A 60 -5.85 -0.85 -3.63
N LEU A 61 -4.70 -1.16 -3.01
CA LEU A 61 -4.06 -2.44 -3.24
C LEU A 61 -4.95 -3.58 -2.69
N PRO A 62 -5.08 -4.69 -3.43
CA PRO A 62 -5.83 -5.85 -2.97
C PRO A 62 -5.13 -6.54 -1.78
N ASP A 63 -5.78 -7.56 -1.23
CA ASP A 63 -5.11 -8.48 -0.30
C ASP A 63 -4.23 -9.47 -1.09
N PRO A 64 -2.98 -9.72 -0.65
CA PRO A 64 -2.17 -10.83 -1.15
C PRO A 64 -2.79 -12.18 -0.83
N PRO A 65 -2.32 -13.28 -1.47
CA PRO A 65 -2.65 -14.63 -1.05
C PRO A 65 -2.39 -14.81 0.45
N ALA A 66 -3.33 -15.41 1.17
CA ALA A 66 -3.31 -15.47 2.63
C ALA A 66 -2.07 -16.22 3.17
N GLU A 67 -1.58 -17.21 2.43
CA GLU A 67 -0.37 -17.99 2.73
C GLU A 67 0.93 -17.17 2.65
N LEU A 68 0.90 -16.01 2.01
CA LEU A 68 2.03 -15.08 1.96
C LEU A 68 2.06 -14.18 3.20
N LEU A 69 0.94 -14.02 3.90
CA LEU A 69 0.77 -13.08 4.99
C LEU A 69 1.01 -13.71 6.36
N HIS A 70 1.76 -13.02 7.22
CA HIS A 70 1.84 -13.36 8.64
C HIS A 70 0.57 -12.92 9.39
N ARG A 71 -0.09 -11.87 8.90
CA ARG A 71 -1.33 -11.30 9.47
C ARG A 71 -2.08 -10.53 8.38
N PRO A 72 -3.37 -10.24 8.56
CA PRO A 72 -4.13 -9.40 7.64
C PRO A 72 -3.46 -8.06 7.36
N VAL A 73 -3.67 -7.55 6.15
CA VAL A 73 -3.17 -6.26 5.70
C VAL A 73 -3.77 -5.13 6.54
N HIS A 74 -2.97 -4.10 6.81
CA HIS A 74 -3.46 -2.86 7.39
C HIS A 74 -3.62 -1.75 6.35
N ARG A 75 -4.67 -0.94 6.51
CA ARG A 75 -5.02 0.14 5.58
C ARG A 75 -5.45 1.40 6.31
N TRP A 76 -4.93 2.54 5.88
CA TRP A 76 -5.35 3.84 6.40
C TRP A 76 -5.49 4.88 5.28
N ARG A 77 -6.45 5.79 5.49
CA ARG A 77 -6.69 6.96 4.65
C ARG A 77 -6.27 8.20 5.43
N PHE A 78 -5.53 9.10 4.79
CA PHE A 78 -5.08 10.36 5.38
C PHE A 78 -5.43 11.53 4.49
N ALA A 79 -5.93 12.61 5.10
CA ALA A 79 -6.03 13.91 4.45
C ALA A 79 -4.81 14.77 4.83
N PRO A 80 -4.30 15.61 3.92
CA PRO A 80 -3.27 16.57 4.25
C PRO A 80 -3.82 17.58 5.26
N VAL A 81 -2.99 17.95 6.22
CA VAL A 81 -3.25 19.08 7.11
C VAL A 81 -2.59 20.30 6.47
N PRO A 82 -3.33 21.41 6.28
CA PRO A 82 -2.73 22.68 5.85
C PRO A 82 -1.67 23.14 6.86
N ASP A 83 -0.64 23.84 6.38
CA ASP A 83 0.35 24.49 7.24
C ASP A 83 -0.27 25.57 8.15
#